data_AF-A0A7C6GM65-F1
#
_entry.id   AF-A0A7C6GM65-F1
#
_cell.length_a   1.000
_cell.length_b   1.000
_cell.length_c   1.000
_cell.angle_alpha   90.00
_cell.angle_beta   90.00
_cell.angle_gamma   90.00
#
_symmetry.space_group_name_H-M   'P 1'
#
loop_
_entity.id
_entity.type
_entity.pdbx_description
1 polymer ?
#
loop_
_entity_poly.entity_id
_entity_poly.type
_entity_poly.pdbx_seq_one_letter_code
_entity_poly.pdbx_strand_id
1 'polypeptide(L)'
;MSLFLLALCAHLVGDFLFQTESTVAAKNAGRLWAHLVHGLLITVLTWLATHCFGLGAAFCYALLVGLAHLLIDSAKSFLEKGRSAGTKLFLFLIDQGFHWLSLLVFLPLFPAPHPDPGVLAFYRSLWPTVPVFSFFRPVSVSPLSLEKGLWIIALYLAAVFGGAVFTNRILAWLTDNHQGEKYRRLSSAIGIMERLILITLVVADAISAIGFVLAAKSLARYQELNNREFAEYYLVGTLTSFTLALFAGLWLRTLL
;
A
#
# COMPACT_ATOMS: atom_id res chain seq x y z
N MET A 1 -7.49 -7.45 16.40
CA MET A 1 -6.68 -6.59 15.51
C MET A 1 -6.25 -7.28 14.21
N SER A 2 -5.88 -8.56 14.25
CA SER A 2 -5.42 -9.29 13.05
C SER A 2 -6.37 -9.27 11.85
N LEU A 3 -7.69 -9.38 12.04
CA LEU A 3 -8.68 -9.29 10.97
C LEU A 3 -8.63 -7.95 10.23
N PHE A 4 -8.58 -6.85 10.98
CA PHE A 4 -8.45 -5.50 10.41
C PHE A 4 -7.16 -5.37 9.62
N LEU A 5 -6.02 -5.85 10.16
CA LEU A 5 -4.73 -5.77 9.46
C LEU A 5 -4.69 -6.62 8.18
N LEU A 6 -5.33 -7.79 8.18
CA LEU A 6 -5.48 -8.60 6.97
C LEU A 6 -6.29 -7.86 5.90
N ALA A 7 -7.42 -7.26 6.28
CA ALA A 7 -8.23 -6.46 5.38
C ALA A 7 -7.50 -5.19 4.90
N LEU A 8 -6.73 -4.54 5.78
CA LEU A 8 -5.89 -3.39 5.44
C LEU A 8 -4.81 -3.78 4.42
N CYS A 9 -4.09 -4.88 4.64
CA CYS A 9 -3.13 -5.40 3.68
C CYS A 9 -3.79 -5.72 2.33
N ALA A 10 -4.96 -6.36 2.33
CA ALA A 10 -5.71 -6.65 1.10
C ALA A 10 -6.10 -5.38 0.34
N HIS A 11 -6.58 -4.36 1.04
CA HIS A 11 -6.90 -3.06 0.46
C HIS A 11 -5.64 -2.38 -0.12
N LEU A 12 -4.55 -2.31 0.64
CA LEU A 12 -3.29 -1.69 0.17
C LEU A 12 -2.73 -2.42 -1.06
N VAL A 13 -2.78 -3.76 -1.09
CA VAL A 13 -2.41 -4.54 -2.28
C VAL A 13 -3.32 -4.21 -3.46
N GLY A 14 -4.63 -4.23 -3.25
CA GLY A 14 -5.60 -3.96 -4.32
C GLY A 14 -5.42 -2.55 -4.91
N ASP A 15 -5.36 -1.53 -4.07
CA ASP A 15 -5.38 -0.13 -4.50
C ASP A 15 -4.02 0.40 -4.96
N PHE A 16 -2.90 -0.07 -4.39
CA PHE A 16 -1.58 0.45 -4.75
C PHE A 16 -0.70 -0.50 -5.57
N LEU A 17 -0.88 -1.82 -5.44
CA LEU A 17 -0.06 -2.79 -6.17
C LEU A 17 -0.75 -3.27 -7.45
N PHE A 18 -2.05 -3.57 -7.38
CA PHE A 18 -2.79 -4.16 -8.51
C PHE A 18 -3.62 -3.15 -9.30
N GLN A 19 -3.85 -1.94 -8.79
CA GLN A 19 -4.49 -0.89 -9.58
C GLN A 19 -3.54 -0.37 -10.65
N THR A 20 -3.87 -0.64 -11.92
CA THR A 20 -3.05 -0.24 -13.07
C THR A 20 -3.37 1.17 -13.55
N GLU A 21 -2.41 1.83 -14.21
CA GLU A 21 -2.65 3.14 -14.86
C GLU A 21 -3.78 3.09 -15.89
N SER A 22 -3.96 1.95 -16.58
CA SER A 22 -5.04 1.76 -17.54
C SER A 22 -6.42 1.76 -16.88
N THR A 23 -6.56 1.12 -15.71
CA THR A 23 -7.80 1.11 -14.94
C THR A 23 -8.11 2.50 -14.39
N VAL A 24 -7.09 3.22 -13.90
CA VAL A 24 -7.24 4.62 -13.46
C VAL A 24 -7.66 5.54 -14.61
N ALA A 25 -7.03 5.41 -15.78
CA ALA A 25 -7.40 6.19 -16.97
C ALA A 25 -8.85 5.90 -17.40
N ALA A 26 -9.29 4.63 -17.35
CA ALA A 26 -10.66 4.26 -17.65
C ALA A 26 -11.68 4.83 -16.64
N LYS A 27 -11.38 4.80 -15.33
CA LYS A 27 -12.19 5.45 -14.28
C LYS A 27 -12.34 6.96 -14.54
N ASN A 28 -11.22 7.63 -14.82
CA ASN A 28 -11.21 9.07 -15.10
C ASN A 28 -11.92 9.44 -16.41
N ALA A 29 -11.99 8.51 -17.36
CA ALA A 29 -12.81 8.64 -18.58
C ALA A 29 -14.31 8.38 -18.35
N GLY A 30 -14.74 8.12 -17.11
CA GLY A 30 -16.14 7.87 -16.74
C GLY A 30 -16.63 6.46 -17.06
N ARG A 31 -15.74 5.49 -17.29
CA ARG A 31 -16.13 4.12 -17.64
C ARG A 31 -16.50 3.34 -16.38
N LEU A 32 -17.80 3.12 -16.18
CA LEU A 32 -18.34 2.41 -15.00
C LEU A 32 -17.74 1.01 -14.79
N TRP A 33 -17.47 0.26 -15.87
CA TRP A 33 -16.89 -1.08 -15.76
C TRP A 33 -15.54 -1.10 -15.02
N ALA A 34 -14.75 -0.03 -15.13
CA ALA A 34 -13.44 0.04 -14.48
C ALA A 34 -13.58 0.14 -12.95
N HIS A 35 -14.61 0.85 -12.48
CA HIS A 35 -14.96 0.87 -11.06
C HIS A 35 -15.44 -0.51 -10.59
N LEU A 36 -16.30 -1.18 -11.37
CA LEU A 36 -16.82 -2.51 -11.03
C LEU A 36 -15.71 -3.57 -10.94
N VAL A 37 -14.78 -3.59 -11.90
CA VAL A 37 -13.64 -4.52 -11.89
C VAL A 37 -12.75 -4.28 -10.69
N HIS A 38 -12.46 -3.02 -10.35
CA HIS A 38 -11.65 -2.69 -9.17
C HIS A 38 -12.37 -3.05 -7.86
N GLY A 39 -13.65 -2.72 -7.74
CA GLY A 39 -14.46 -3.10 -6.57
C GLY A 39 -14.55 -4.62 -6.39
N LEU A 40 -14.66 -5.38 -7.48
CA LEU A 40 -14.61 -6.84 -7.44
C LEU A 40 -13.23 -7.34 -6.99
N LEU A 41 -12.15 -6.77 -7.50
CA LEU A 41 -10.79 -7.11 -7.07
C LEU A 41 -10.63 -6.92 -5.55
N ILE A 42 -11.07 -5.77 -5.02
CA ILE A 42 -11.02 -5.49 -3.58
C ILE A 42 -11.87 -6.48 -2.79
N THR A 43 -13.06 -6.82 -3.28
CA THR A 43 -13.93 -7.84 -2.68
C THR A 43 -13.21 -9.18 -2.59
N VAL A 44 -12.63 -9.65 -3.70
CA VAL A 44 -11.93 -10.94 -3.77
C VAL A 44 -10.72 -10.96 -2.85
N LEU A 45 -9.87 -9.92 -2.88
CA LEU A 45 -8.69 -9.84 -2.02
C LEU A 45 -9.06 -9.81 -0.54
N THR A 46 -10.10 -9.04 -0.17
CA THR A 46 -10.56 -8.94 1.21
C THR A 46 -11.13 -10.28 1.68
N TRP A 47 -11.90 -10.97 0.84
CA TRP A 47 -12.41 -12.30 1.15
C TRP A 47 -11.27 -13.30 1.34
N LEU A 48 -10.32 -13.35 0.41
CA LEU A 48 -9.14 -14.22 0.51
C LEU A 48 -8.28 -13.90 1.73
N ALA A 49 -8.17 -12.65 2.15
CA ALA A 49 -7.41 -12.30 3.35
C ALA A 49 -8.13 -12.68 4.66
N THR A 50 -9.47 -12.77 4.65
CA THR A 50 -10.28 -12.90 5.87
C THR A 50 -11.04 -14.23 5.99
N HIS A 51 -11.03 -15.08 4.95
CA HIS A 51 -11.78 -16.35 4.88
C HIS A 51 -11.51 -17.30 6.06
N CYS A 52 -10.32 -17.22 6.68
CA CYS A 52 -9.94 -18.03 7.83
C CYS A 52 -10.79 -17.74 9.08
N PHE A 53 -11.55 -16.64 9.11
CA PHE A 53 -12.51 -16.30 10.17
C PHE A 53 -13.94 -16.76 9.86
N GLY A 54 -14.13 -17.54 8.79
CA GLY A 54 -15.41 -18.15 8.40
C GLY A 54 -15.85 -17.68 7.02
N LEU A 55 -16.19 -18.62 6.13
CA LEU A 55 -16.44 -18.33 4.70
C LEU A 55 -17.61 -17.37 4.47
N GLY A 56 -18.74 -17.58 5.16
CA GLY A 56 -19.95 -16.76 5.02
C GLY A 56 -19.76 -15.36 5.60
N ALA A 57 -19.22 -15.26 6.81
CA ALA A 57 -18.94 -13.98 7.44
C ALA A 57 -17.90 -13.16 6.66
N ALA A 58 -16.82 -13.80 6.21
CA ALA A 58 -15.80 -13.18 5.36
C ALA A 58 -16.39 -12.69 4.04
N PHE A 59 -17.29 -13.46 3.43
CA PHE A 59 -17.95 -13.06 2.18
C PHE A 59 -18.83 -11.83 2.38
N CYS A 60 -19.68 -11.82 3.42
CA CYS A 60 -20.52 -10.66 3.74
C CYS A 60 -19.68 -9.41 4.02
N TYR A 61 -18.63 -9.53 4.85
CA TYR A 61 -17.72 -8.42 5.16
C TYR A 61 -17.00 -7.91 3.91
N ALA A 62 -16.41 -8.81 3.11
CA ALA A 62 -15.72 -8.44 1.89
C ALA A 62 -16.64 -7.78 0.86
N LEU A 63 -17.89 -8.24 0.75
CA LEU A 63 -18.89 -7.64 -0.12
C LEU A 63 -19.25 -6.21 0.33
N LEU A 64 -19.48 -6.00 1.63
CA LEU A 64 -19.75 -4.66 2.17
C LEU A 64 -18.58 -3.70 1.94
N VAL A 65 -17.35 -4.15 2.23
CA VAL A 65 -16.12 -3.38 1.97
C VAL A 65 -15.97 -3.08 0.48
N GLY A 66 -16.18 -4.06 -0.39
CA GLY A 66 -16.08 -3.89 -1.83
C GLY A 66 -17.11 -2.91 -2.41
N LEU A 67 -18.35 -2.97 -1.92
CA LEU A 67 -19.40 -2.01 -2.28
C LEU A 67 -19.08 -0.60 -1.78
N ALA A 68 -18.62 -0.46 -0.54
CA ALA A 68 -18.17 0.83 -0.02
C ALA A 68 -16.99 1.38 -0.84
N HIS A 69 -16.00 0.56 -1.17
CA HIS A 69 -14.87 0.95 -2.00
C HIS A 69 -15.32 1.43 -3.39
N LEU A 70 -16.26 0.71 -4.02
CA LEU A 70 -16.83 1.11 -5.30
C LEU A 70 -17.50 2.50 -5.21
N LEU A 71 -18.31 2.72 -4.18
CA LEU A 71 -18.99 3.99 -3.96
C LEU A 71 -18.01 5.14 -3.70
N ILE A 72 -17.01 4.92 -2.83
CA ILE A 72 -15.99 5.92 -2.49
C ILE A 72 -15.19 6.29 -3.75
N ASP A 73 -14.70 5.30 -4.49
CA ASP A 73 -13.94 5.52 -5.72
C ASP A 73 -14.75 6.26 -6.80
N SER A 74 -16.01 5.87 -6.99
CA SER A 74 -16.89 6.54 -7.95
C SER A 74 -17.16 7.99 -7.56
N ALA A 75 -17.41 8.26 -6.28
CA ALA A 75 -17.59 9.62 -5.76
C ALA A 75 -16.32 10.46 -5.95
N LYS A 76 -15.14 9.91 -5.62
CA LYS A 76 -13.85 10.57 -5.81
C LYS A 76 -13.60 10.92 -7.28
N SER A 77 -13.74 9.96 -8.21
CA SER A 77 -13.53 10.22 -9.65
C SER A 77 -14.48 11.27 -10.20
N PHE A 78 -15.71 11.33 -9.71
CA PHE A 78 -16.66 12.39 -10.04
C PHE A 78 -16.20 13.76 -9.52
N LEU A 79 -15.77 13.83 -8.25
CA LEU A 79 -15.34 15.09 -7.60
C LEU A 79 -13.99 15.63 -8.11
N GLU A 80 -13.08 14.75 -8.56
CA GLU A 80 -11.76 15.13 -9.10
C GLU A 80 -11.83 15.77 -10.50
N LYS A 81 -12.94 15.60 -11.23
CA LYS A 81 -13.09 16.07 -12.61
C LYS A 81 -12.96 17.59 -12.70
N GLY A 82 -12.01 18.06 -13.53
CA GLY A 82 -11.76 19.49 -13.74
C GLY A 82 -11.11 20.22 -12.54
N ARG A 83 -10.70 19.51 -11.49
CA ARG A 83 -10.05 20.11 -10.31
C ARG A 83 -8.53 20.23 -10.48
N SER A 84 -7.94 21.18 -9.74
CA SER A 84 -6.48 21.38 -9.69
C SER A 84 -5.77 20.20 -9.04
N ALA A 85 -4.47 20.07 -9.28
CA ALA A 85 -3.66 18.99 -8.71
C ALA A 85 -3.66 18.97 -7.17
N GLY A 86 -3.63 20.15 -6.53
CA GLY A 86 -3.74 20.25 -5.07
C GLY A 86 -5.08 19.74 -4.53
N THR A 87 -6.20 20.07 -5.16
CA THR A 87 -7.51 19.52 -4.79
C THR A 87 -7.56 18.00 -4.99
N LYS A 88 -6.96 17.47 -6.06
CA LYS A 88 -6.86 16.02 -6.30
C LYS A 88 -5.99 15.31 -5.27
N LEU A 89 -4.93 15.95 -4.77
CA LEU A 89 -4.14 15.43 -3.65
C LEU A 89 -5.00 15.35 -2.38
N PHE A 90 -5.75 16.40 -2.06
CA PHE A 90 -6.63 16.43 -0.89
C PHE A 90 -7.75 15.39 -0.98
N LEU A 91 -8.42 15.29 -2.13
CA LEU A 91 -9.45 14.27 -2.38
C LEU A 91 -8.89 12.85 -2.26
N PHE A 92 -7.65 12.62 -2.71
CA PHE A 92 -6.96 11.34 -2.50
C PHE A 92 -6.75 11.01 -1.02
N LEU A 93 -6.37 11.98 -0.19
CA LEU A 93 -6.18 11.72 1.26
C LEU A 93 -7.51 11.41 1.96
N ILE A 94 -8.58 12.14 1.63
CA ILE A 94 -9.92 11.87 2.16
C ILE A 94 -10.42 10.49 1.71
N ASP A 95 -10.21 10.16 0.44
CA ASP A 95 -10.56 8.87 -0.15
C ASP A 95 -9.91 7.69 0.61
N GLN A 96 -8.59 7.75 0.86
CA GLN A 96 -7.90 6.73 1.65
C GLN A 96 -8.43 6.66 3.10
N GLY A 97 -8.76 7.81 3.70
CA GLY A 97 -9.40 7.87 5.01
C GLY A 97 -10.76 7.16 5.05
N PHE A 98 -11.60 7.36 4.03
CA PHE A 98 -12.89 6.68 3.94
C PHE A 98 -12.74 5.18 3.68
N HIS A 99 -11.76 4.75 2.89
CA HIS A 99 -11.48 3.32 2.73
C HIS A 99 -11.11 2.68 4.07
N TRP A 100 -10.20 3.28 4.83
CA TRP A 100 -9.80 2.77 6.15
C TRP A 100 -10.96 2.78 7.14
N LEU A 101 -11.77 3.85 7.13
CA LEU A 101 -12.99 3.93 7.94
C LEU A 101 -13.97 2.81 7.58
N SER A 102 -14.14 2.47 6.30
CA SER A 102 -15.03 1.38 5.89
C SER A 102 -14.60 0.03 6.44
N LEU A 103 -13.28 -0.25 6.49
CA LEU A 103 -12.73 -1.46 7.09
C LEU A 103 -13.05 -1.54 8.60
N LEU A 104 -12.98 -0.41 9.30
CA LEU A 104 -13.28 -0.33 10.73
C LEU A 104 -14.78 -0.42 11.03
N VAL A 105 -15.62 0.27 10.26
CA VAL A 105 -17.07 0.34 10.49
C VAL A 105 -17.75 -1.01 10.27
N PHE A 106 -17.29 -1.81 9.31
CA PHE A 106 -17.85 -3.13 9.07
C PHE A 106 -17.25 -4.24 9.94
N LEU A 107 -16.14 -3.97 10.64
CA LEU A 107 -15.48 -4.95 11.50
C LEU A 107 -16.39 -5.53 12.61
N PRO A 108 -17.25 -4.75 13.30
CA PRO A 108 -18.16 -5.28 14.33
C PRO A 108 -19.23 -6.23 13.78
N LEU A 109 -19.47 -6.24 12.47
CA LEU A 109 -20.41 -7.16 11.84
C LEU A 109 -19.84 -8.58 11.73
N PHE A 110 -18.57 -8.78 12.05
CA PHE A 110 -17.90 -10.08 12.03
C PHE A 110 -18.19 -10.85 13.33
N PRO A 111 -18.85 -12.03 13.26
CA PRO A 111 -19.36 -12.73 14.44
C PRO A 111 -18.29 -13.43 15.30
N ALA A 112 -17.09 -13.67 14.77
CA ALA A 112 -16.04 -14.42 15.48
C ALA A 112 -14.70 -13.65 15.50
N PRO A 113 -14.15 -13.33 16.68
CA PRO A 113 -12.81 -12.76 16.81
C PRO A 113 -11.69 -13.79 16.61
N HIS A 114 -12.05 -15.08 16.51
CA HIS A 114 -11.14 -16.20 16.35
C HIS A 114 -11.33 -16.89 14.99
N PRO A 115 -10.27 -17.49 14.43
CA PRO A 115 -10.40 -18.26 13.20
C PRO A 115 -11.44 -19.39 13.31
N ASP A 116 -12.16 -19.63 12.22
CA ASP A 116 -13.20 -20.64 12.16
C ASP A 116 -12.60 -22.06 12.26
N PRO A 117 -13.06 -22.91 13.20
CA PRO A 117 -12.50 -24.25 13.38
C PRO A 117 -12.65 -25.15 12.16
N GLY A 118 -13.74 -25.01 11.39
CA GLY A 118 -14.00 -25.80 10.18
C GLY A 118 -13.05 -25.44 9.05
N VAL A 119 -12.82 -24.15 8.83
CA VAL A 119 -11.82 -23.67 7.85
C VAL A 119 -10.41 -24.12 8.25
N LEU A 120 -10.05 -24.01 9.53
CA LEU A 120 -8.76 -24.52 10.02
C LEU A 120 -8.63 -26.04 9.84
N ALA A 121 -9.68 -26.81 10.12
CA ALA A 121 -9.68 -28.26 9.93
C ALA A 121 -9.50 -28.64 8.46
N PHE A 122 -10.14 -27.92 7.53
CA PHE A 122 -9.95 -28.09 6.10
C PHE A 122 -8.48 -27.89 5.69
N TYR A 123 -7.84 -26.77 6.09
CA TYR A 123 -6.42 -26.54 5.78
C TYR A 123 -5.49 -27.58 6.40
N ARG A 124 -5.77 -28.02 7.63
CA ARG A 124 -5.03 -29.13 8.26
C ARG A 124 -5.19 -30.44 7.50
N SER A 125 -6.37 -30.69 6.91
CA SER A 125 -6.62 -31.87 6.08
C SER A 125 -5.88 -31.83 4.74
N LEU A 126 -5.60 -30.64 4.19
CA LEU A 126 -4.79 -30.48 2.98
C LEU A 126 -3.28 -30.62 3.25
N TRP A 127 -2.87 -30.43 4.51
CA TRP A 127 -1.49 -30.61 4.95
C TRP A 127 -1.40 -31.61 6.11
N PRO A 128 -1.77 -32.90 5.89
CA PRO A 128 -1.67 -33.93 6.92
C PRO A 128 -0.18 -34.22 7.16
N THR A 129 0.43 -33.45 8.06
CA THR A 129 1.80 -33.61 8.59
C THR A 129 2.77 -34.27 7.61
N VAL A 130 3.34 -33.49 6.69
CA VAL A 130 4.52 -33.93 5.93
C VAL A 130 5.76 -33.49 6.73
N PRO A 131 6.50 -34.39 7.41
CA PRO A 131 7.77 -34.07 8.04
C PRO A 131 8.91 -34.08 7.01
N VAL A 132 8.79 -33.33 5.91
CA VAL A 132 9.87 -33.23 4.90
C VAL A 132 10.82 -32.05 5.20
N PHE A 133 10.42 -31.11 6.06
CA PHE A 133 11.27 -29.98 6.49
C PHE A 133 11.72 -30.06 7.97
N SER A 134 11.83 -31.25 8.55
CA SER A 134 12.45 -31.42 9.89
C SER A 134 13.96 -31.12 9.93
N PHE A 135 14.58 -30.76 8.80
CA PHE A 135 15.99 -30.34 8.73
C PHE A 135 16.25 -28.89 9.19
N PHE A 136 15.21 -28.06 9.37
CA PHE A 136 15.34 -26.76 10.01
C PHE A 136 14.64 -26.80 11.36
N ARG A 137 15.33 -27.37 12.36
CA ARG A 137 15.03 -27.08 13.77
C ARG A 137 14.93 -25.56 13.90
N PRO A 138 13.89 -25.00 14.55
CA PRO A 138 13.69 -23.57 14.59
C PRO A 138 14.91 -22.96 15.24
N VAL A 139 15.63 -22.10 14.51
CA VAL A 139 16.26 -20.96 15.17
C VAL A 139 15.16 -20.40 16.06
N SER A 140 15.44 -20.24 17.35
CA SER A 140 14.56 -19.56 18.28
C SER A 140 14.49 -18.06 17.92
N VAL A 141 14.09 -17.74 16.69
CA VAL A 141 13.42 -16.49 16.40
C VAL A 141 12.16 -16.58 17.23
N SER A 142 12.01 -15.66 18.20
CA SER A 142 10.70 -15.46 18.82
C SER A 142 9.70 -15.39 17.65
N PRO A 143 8.73 -16.30 17.54
CA PRO A 143 7.82 -16.28 16.40
C PRO A 143 7.21 -14.90 16.40
N LEU A 144 7.57 -14.09 15.40
CA LEU A 144 7.05 -12.75 15.27
C LEU A 144 5.54 -12.91 15.26
N SER A 145 4.86 -12.35 16.27
CA SER A 145 3.41 -12.52 16.38
C SER A 145 2.79 -12.14 15.04
N LEU A 146 1.81 -12.91 14.55
CA LEU A 146 1.15 -12.66 13.26
C LEU A 146 0.79 -11.18 13.09
N GLU A 147 0.33 -10.54 14.17
CA GLU A 147 0.01 -9.12 14.23
C GLU A 147 1.21 -8.21 13.89
N LYS A 148 2.36 -8.40 14.54
CA LYS A 148 3.61 -7.70 14.17
C LYS A 148 3.96 -7.91 12.70
N GLY A 149 3.81 -9.14 12.19
CA GLY A 149 4.11 -9.45 10.79
C GLY A 149 3.22 -8.69 9.82
N LEU A 150 1.92 -8.63 10.12
CA LEU A 150 0.95 -7.88 9.32
C LEU A 150 1.21 -6.38 9.37
N TRP A 151 1.60 -5.82 10.52
CA TRP A 151 2.01 -4.42 10.60
C TRP A 151 3.23 -4.10 9.74
N ILE A 152 4.24 -4.99 9.74
CA ILE A 152 5.41 -4.86 8.86
C ILE A 152 4.96 -4.81 7.40
N ILE A 153 4.15 -5.77 6.98
CA ILE A 153 3.63 -5.83 5.60
C ILE A 153 2.83 -4.58 5.27
N ALA A 154 1.89 -4.16 6.13
CA ALA A 154 1.06 -2.99 5.91
C ALA A 154 1.88 -1.70 5.75
N LEU A 155 2.87 -1.47 6.62
CA LEU A 155 3.72 -0.29 6.58
C LEU A 155 4.63 -0.28 5.34
N TYR A 156 5.19 -1.42 4.94
CA TYR A 156 5.93 -1.51 3.68
C TYR A 156 5.01 -1.26 2.48
N LEU A 157 3.83 -1.87 2.41
CA LEU A 157 2.89 -1.66 1.31
C LEU A 157 2.48 -0.18 1.20
N ALA A 158 2.09 0.42 2.32
CA ALA A 158 1.67 1.82 2.39
C ALA A 158 2.81 2.77 2.04
N ALA A 159 4.00 2.63 2.64
CA ALA A 159 5.10 3.54 2.40
C ALA A 159 5.76 3.34 1.03
N VAL A 160 5.92 2.10 0.56
CA VAL A 160 6.59 1.81 -0.72
C VAL A 160 5.66 2.10 -1.89
N PHE A 161 4.47 1.49 -1.95
CA PHE A 161 3.56 1.62 -3.09
C PHE A 161 2.61 2.81 -2.93
N GLY A 162 1.95 2.95 -1.78
CA GLY A 162 1.11 4.11 -1.49
C GLY A 162 1.90 5.41 -1.50
N GLY A 163 3.11 5.39 -0.94
CA GLY A 163 4.05 6.50 -0.99
C GLY A 163 4.45 6.88 -2.41
N ALA A 164 4.50 5.94 -3.37
CA ALA A 164 4.77 6.26 -4.77
C ALA A 164 3.66 7.14 -5.37
N VAL A 165 2.40 6.72 -5.17
CA VAL A 165 1.22 7.46 -5.63
C VAL A 165 1.17 8.84 -4.95
N PHE A 166 1.41 8.89 -3.65
CA PHE A 166 1.42 10.13 -2.88
C PHE A 166 2.53 11.09 -3.34
N THR A 167 3.76 10.61 -3.53
CA THR A 167 4.87 11.44 -4.05
C THR A 167 4.56 11.99 -5.43
N ASN A 168 3.96 11.19 -6.32
CA ASN A 168 3.58 11.64 -7.65
C ASN A 168 2.48 12.73 -7.59
N ARG A 169 1.53 12.62 -6.65
CA ARG A 169 0.49 13.65 -6.45
C ARG A 169 1.04 14.94 -5.86
N ILE A 170 2.00 14.87 -4.93
CA ILE A 170 2.72 16.05 -4.42
C ILE A 170 3.51 16.73 -5.54
N LEU A 171 4.25 15.96 -6.33
CA LEU A 171 5.01 16.48 -7.47
C LEU A 171 4.09 17.16 -8.47
N ALA A 172 2.94 16.55 -8.82
CA ALA A 172 1.97 17.16 -9.72
C ALA A 172 1.32 18.43 -9.15
N TRP A 173 1.27 18.60 -7.82
CA TRP A 173 0.75 19.80 -7.18
C TRP A 173 1.77 20.94 -7.15
N LEU A 174 3.02 20.63 -6.84
CA LEU A 174 4.07 21.63 -6.61
C LEU A 174 4.92 21.93 -7.86
N THR A 175 4.92 21.04 -8.85
CA THR A 175 5.73 21.18 -10.06
C THR A 175 4.84 21.02 -11.29
N ASP A 176 5.01 21.91 -12.27
CA ASP A 176 4.23 21.93 -13.51
C ASP A 176 4.84 20.99 -14.58
N ASN A 177 5.36 19.84 -14.13
CA ASN A 177 6.30 19.07 -14.94
C ASN A 177 5.56 18.09 -15.88
N HIS A 178 5.52 18.42 -17.17
CA HIS A 178 4.94 17.61 -18.25
C HIS A 178 5.88 16.50 -18.77
N GLN A 179 6.62 15.85 -17.87
CA GLN A 179 7.52 14.75 -18.26
C GLN A 179 6.70 13.61 -18.87
N GLY A 180 7.23 13.01 -19.95
CA GLY A 180 6.56 11.89 -20.64
C GLY A 180 6.30 10.69 -19.72
N GLU A 181 5.25 9.92 -20.04
CA GLU A 181 4.79 8.74 -19.27
C GLU A 181 5.94 7.79 -18.86
N LYS A 182 6.86 7.50 -19.79
CA LYS A 182 8.01 6.62 -19.55
C LYS A 182 8.91 7.14 -18.42
N TYR A 183 9.18 8.45 -18.41
CA TYR A 183 10.01 9.07 -17.39
C TYR A 183 9.33 9.04 -16.02
N ARG A 184 8.02 9.32 -15.97
CA ARG A 184 7.22 9.25 -14.75
C ARG A 184 7.23 7.85 -14.15
N ARG A 185 7.07 6.80 -14.97
CA ARG A 185 7.16 5.39 -14.53
C ARG A 185 8.53 5.04 -13.97
N LEU A 186 9.61 5.43 -14.66
CA LEU A 186 10.98 5.17 -14.19
C LEU A 186 11.28 5.89 -12.87
N SER A 187 10.88 7.16 -12.75
CA SER A 187 11.05 7.95 -11.52
C SER A 187 10.29 7.32 -10.35
N SER A 188 9.05 6.86 -10.59
CA SER A 188 8.25 6.16 -9.60
C SER A 188 8.90 4.84 -9.16
N ALA A 189 9.46 4.06 -10.10
CA ALA A 189 10.16 2.81 -9.81
C ALA A 189 11.45 3.03 -8.98
N ILE A 190 12.23 4.07 -9.31
CA ILE A 190 13.40 4.47 -8.50
C ILE A 190 12.98 4.83 -7.08
N GLY A 191 11.90 5.61 -6.92
CA GLY A 191 11.37 5.95 -5.61
C GLY A 191 10.91 4.74 -4.79
N ILE A 192 10.30 3.74 -5.43
CA ILE A 192 9.92 2.46 -4.79
C ILE A 192 11.16 1.76 -4.23
N MET A 193 12.22 1.62 -5.04
CA MET A 193 13.46 0.97 -4.62
C MET A 193 14.16 1.74 -3.50
N GLU A 194 14.19 3.07 -3.59
CA GLU A 194 14.74 3.93 -2.56
C GLU A 194 14.01 3.72 -1.22
N ARG A 195 12.67 3.79 -1.19
CA ARG A 195 11.94 3.60 0.07
C ARG A 195 12.14 2.21 0.67
N LEU A 196 12.23 1.17 -0.16
CA LEU A 196 12.55 -0.18 0.32
C LEU A 196 13.92 -0.21 1.03
N ILE A 197 14.95 0.38 0.42
CA ILE A 197 16.29 0.48 1.01
C ILE A 197 16.25 1.31 2.29
N LEU A 198 15.65 2.50 2.24
CA LEU A 198 15.63 3.45 3.35
C LEU A 198 14.89 2.89 4.58
N ILE A 199 13.70 2.32 4.40
CA ILE A 199 12.95 1.70 5.51
C ILE A 199 13.76 0.57 6.14
N THR A 200 14.40 -0.27 5.31
CA THR A 200 15.26 -1.37 5.77
C THR A 200 16.45 -0.84 6.58
N LEU A 201 17.12 0.21 6.13
CA LEU A 201 18.25 0.82 6.83
C LEU A 201 17.84 1.40 8.18
N VAL A 202 16.67 2.05 8.28
CA VAL A 202 16.16 2.57 9.57
C VAL A 202 15.89 1.43 10.54
N VAL A 203 15.24 0.37 10.08
CA VAL A 203 14.95 -0.81 10.92
C VAL A 203 16.22 -1.54 11.34
N ALA A 204 17.26 -1.55 10.50
CA ALA A 204 18.57 -2.14 10.79
C ALA A 204 19.48 -1.24 11.65
N ASP A 205 18.97 -0.13 12.20
CA ASP A 205 19.71 0.89 12.96
C ASP A 205 20.89 1.53 12.19
N ALA A 206 20.82 1.49 10.86
CA ALA A 206 21.84 2.00 9.94
C ALA A 206 21.41 3.36 9.34
N ILE A 207 20.83 4.25 10.15
CA ILE A 207 20.32 5.56 9.70
C ILE A 207 21.41 6.38 9.02
N SER A 208 22.66 6.31 9.50
CA SER A 208 23.82 6.98 8.87
C SER A 208 24.06 6.55 7.43
N ALA A 209 23.75 5.29 7.07
CA ALA A 209 23.93 4.77 5.71
C ALA A 209 22.93 5.39 4.71
N ILE A 210 21.83 6.00 5.18
CA ILE A 210 20.90 6.73 4.32
C ILE A 210 21.59 7.92 3.64
N GLY A 211 22.52 8.58 4.33
CA GLY A 211 23.32 9.66 3.76
C GLY A 211 24.10 9.20 2.51
N PHE A 212 24.63 7.98 2.53
CA PHE A 212 25.32 7.40 1.37
C PHE A 212 24.35 7.14 0.20
N VAL A 213 23.15 6.60 0.46
CA VAL A 213 22.14 6.36 -0.57
C VAL A 213 21.71 7.67 -1.25
N LEU A 214 21.43 8.71 -0.47
CA LEU A 214 21.03 10.01 -1.00
C LEU A 214 22.19 10.72 -1.73
N ALA A 215 23.41 10.61 -1.23
CA ALA A 215 24.60 11.16 -1.88
C ALA A 215 24.87 10.46 -3.23
N ALA A 216 24.81 9.12 -3.26
CA ALA A 216 24.97 8.35 -4.49
C ALA A 216 23.91 8.72 -5.54
N LYS A 217 22.65 8.87 -5.11
CA LYS A 217 21.54 9.32 -5.97
C LYS A 217 21.77 10.73 -6.52
N SER A 218 22.31 11.64 -5.71
CA SER A 218 22.58 13.03 -6.10
C SER A 218 23.77 13.12 -7.05
N LEU A 219 24.83 12.33 -6.79
CA LEU A 219 26.02 12.26 -7.63
C LEU A 219 25.71 11.73 -9.03
N ALA A 220 24.90 10.67 -9.12
CA ALA A 220 24.48 10.10 -10.41
C ALA A 220 23.70 11.08 -11.29
N ARG A 221 23.12 12.13 -10.70
CA ARG A 221 22.31 13.14 -11.40
C ARG A 221 22.88 14.55 -11.32
N TYR A 222 24.13 14.70 -10.89
CA TYR A 222 24.75 16.00 -10.62
C TYR A 222 24.66 16.97 -11.80
N GLN A 223 24.87 16.49 -13.03
CA GLN A 223 24.80 17.34 -14.23
C GLN A 223 23.38 17.84 -14.51
N GLU A 224 22.36 17.02 -14.25
CA GLU A 224 20.94 17.37 -14.48
C GLU A 224 20.45 18.40 -13.44
N LEU A 225 21.04 18.42 -12.23
CA LEU A 225 20.71 19.39 -11.18
C LEU A 225 21.06 20.84 -11.52
N ASN A 226 21.82 21.08 -12.60
CA ASN A 226 22.04 22.44 -13.12
C ASN A 226 20.78 23.02 -13.79
N ASN A 227 19.81 22.17 -14.19
CA ASN A 227 18.51 22.63 -14.66
C ASN A 227 17.59 22.87 -13.46
N ARG A 228 17.14 24.12 -13.27
CA ARG A 228 16.31 24.52 -12.13
C ARG A 228 15.00 23.73 -12.00
N GLU A 229 14.27 23.53 -13.09
CA GLU A 229 12.99 22.80 -13.06
C GLU A 229 13.20 21.34 -12.65
N PHE A 230 14.26 20.71 -13.17
CA PHE A 230 14.65 19.37 -12.79
C PHE A 230 15.09 19.30 -11.33
N ALA A 231 15.90 20.27 -10.88
CA ALA A 231 16.40 20.32 -9.50
C ALA A 231 15.25 20.46 -8.49
N GLU A 232 14.28 21.34 -8.75
CA GLU A 232 13.09 21.50 -7.92
C GLU A 232 12.25 20.20 -7.87
N TYR A 233 11.99 19.58 -9.03
CA TYR A 233 11.31 18.28 -9.12
C TYR A 233 12.04 17.18 -8.34
N TYR A 234 13.36 17.06 -8.53
CA TYR A 234 14.19 16.07 -7.89
C TYR A 234 14.24 16.25 -6.37
N LEU A 235 14.39 17.49 -5.90
CA LEU A 235 14.52 17.82 -4.49
C LEU A 235 13.21 17.55 -3.74
N VAL A 236 12.08 18.05 -4.27
CA VAL A 236 10.75 17.81 -3.68
C VAL A 236 10.45 16.30 -3.63
N GLY A 237 10.71 15.58 -4.72
CA GLY A 237 10.45 14.15 -4.79
C GLY A 237 11.31 13.35 -3.81
N THR A 238 12.61 13.64 -3.75
CA THR A 238 13.55 12.93 -2.87
C THR A 238 13.28 13.21 -1.40
N LEU A 239 13.06 14.48 -1.02
CA LEU A 239 12.76 14.83 0.38
C LEU A 239 11.43 14.23 0.84
N THR A 240 10.38 14.31 0.01
CA THR A 240 9.08 13.70 0.33
C THR A 240 9.22 12.18 0.52
N SER A 241 9.93 11.50 -0.40
CA SER A 241 10.15 10.06 -0.33
C SER A 241 10.96 9.65 0.90
N PHE A 242 12.02 10.40 1.22
CA PHE A 242 12.85 10.19 2.41
C PHE A 242 12.04 10.37 3.70
N THR A 243 11.26 11.44 3.83
CA THR A 243 10.43 11.68 5.02
C THR A 243 9.43 10.55 5.26
N LEU A 244 8.77 10.06 4.20
CA LEU A 244 7.83 8.93 4.31
C LEU A 244 8.54 7.64 4.76
N ALA A 245 9.69 7.32 4.14
CA ALA A 245 10.47 6.14 4.51
C ALA A 245 11.00 6.21 5.94
N LEU A 246 11.48 7.38 6.36
CA LEU A 246 11.98 7.61 7.71
C LEU A 246 10.86 7.41 8.74
N PHE A 247 9.69 8.02 8.53
CA PHE A 247 8.55 7.85 9.43
C PHE A 247 8.09 6.40 9.51
N ALA A 248 7.94 5.72 8.37
CA ALA A 248 7.54 4.32 8.33
C ALA A 248 8.57 3.40 9.02
N GLY A 249 9.87 3.61 8.79
CA GLY A 249 10.94 2.84 9.43
C GLY A 249 11.01 3.06 10.94
N LEU A 250 10.87 4.30 11.41
CA LEU A 250 10.83 4.61 12.85
C LEU A 250 9.60 4.00 13.50
N TRP A 251 8.43 4.05 12.85
CA TRP A 251 7.23 3.40 13.34
C TRP A 251 7.43 1.88 13.44
N LEU A 252 7.99 1.23 12.41
CA LEU A 252 8.32 -0.19 12.46
C LEU A 252 9.23 -0.55 13.63
N ARG A 253 10.24 0.28 13.92
CA ARG A 253 11.15 0.07 15.05
C ARG A 253 10.43 0.06 16.39
N THR A 254 9.36 0.82 16.56
CA THR A 254 8.56 0.78 17.79
C THR A 254 7.73 -0.50 17.96
N LEU A 255 7.49 -1.24 16.87
CA LEU A 255 6.68 -2.45 16.85
C LEU A 255 7.50 -3.75 16.98
N LEU A 256 8.76 -3.72 16.54
CA LEU A 256 9.70 -4.85 16.59
C LEU A 256 10.22 -5.05 18.01
#